data_AF-A0A1V6CTV6-F1
#
_entry.id   AF-A0A1V6CTV6-F1
#
_cell.length_a   1.000
_cell.length_b   1.000
_cell.length_c   1.000
_cell.angle_alpha   90.00
_cell.angle_beta   90.00
_cell.angle_gamma   90.00
#
_symmetry.space_group_name_H-M   'P 1'
#
loop_
_entity.id
_entity.type
_entity.pdbx_description
1 polymer ?
#
loop_
_entity_poly.entity_id
_entity_poly.type
_entity_poly.pdbx_seq_one_letter_code
_entity_poly.pdbx_strand_id
1 'polypeptide(L)' 'MIVKDDELLTRRIGKLDFTVERAEHTPESRLRWERRADSLTAWLLAEWHREQQSVRNN' A
#
# COMPACT_ATOMS: atom_id res chain seq x y z
N MET A 1 -9.02 12.98 -7.88
CA MET A 1 -7.90 13.92 -8.07
C MET A 1 -6.72 13.12 -8.60
N ILE A 2 -6.52 13.14 -9.91
CA ILE A 2 -5.37 12.49 -10.57
C ILE A 2 -4.21 13.47 -10.39
N VAL A 3 -3.22 13.12 -9.57
CA VAL A 3 -2.04 13.95 -9.34
C VAL A 3 -1.25 13.96 -10.64
N LYS A 4 -1.16 15.14 -11.27
CA LYS A 4 -0.34 15.37 -12.46
C LYS A 4 1.14 15.31 -12.07
N ASP A 5 1.92 14.71 -12.96
CA ASP A 5 3.35 14.45 -12.88
C ASP A 5 4.21 15.70 -12.54
N ASP A 6 5.39 15.42 -11.95
CA ASP A 6 6.60 16.26 -11.84
C ASP A 6 6.88 17.18 -10.64
N GLU A 7 6.05 17.23 -9.59
CA GLU A 7 6.52 17.82 -8.33
C GLU A 7 7.09 16.76 -7.40
N LEU A 8 8.43 16.68 -7.35
CA LEU A 8 9.18 16.00 -6.30
C LEU A 8 8.65 16.46 -4.93
N LEU A 9 7.87 15.60 -4.26
CA LEU A 9 7.32 15.88 -2.95
C LEU A 9 8.44 15.80 -1.92
N THR A 10 9.14 16.92 -1.74
CA THR A 10 10.11 17.09 -0.67
C THR A 10 9.37 17.52 0.59
N ARG A 11 9.40 16.67 1.62
CA ARG A 11 8.75 16.91 2.91
C ARG A 11 9.77 16.77 4.03
N ARG A 12 9.76 17.75 4.94
CA ARG A 12 10.55 17.69 6.16
C ARG A 12 9.87 16.82 7.22
N ILE A 13 10.62 15.86 7.76
CA ILE A 13 10.21 15.02 8.89
C ILE A 13 11.24 15.24 10.00
N GLY A 14 10.86 16.03 11.01
CA GLY A 14 11.76 16.47 12.08
C GLY A 14 12.89 17.36 11.56
N LYS A 15 14.12 16.85 11.60
CA LYS A 15 15.34 17.56 11.13
C LYS A 15 15.84 17.10 9.76
N LEU A 16 15.15 16.14 9.14
CA LEU A 16 15.55 15.53 7.87
C LEU A 16 14.58 15.92 6.77
N ASP A 17 15.11 16.23 5.60
CA ASP A 17 14.33 16.47 4.39
C ASP A 17 14.25 15.18 3.59
N PHE A 18 13.02 14.76 3.26
CA PHE A 18 12.74 13.55 2.49
C PHE A 18 12.17 13.93 1.15
N THR A 19 12.75 13.42 0.06
CA THR A 19 12.20 13.58 -1.28
C THR A 19 11.65 12.25 -1.76
N VAL A 20 10.38 12.24 -2.15
CA VAL A 20 9.77 11.06 -2.79
C VAL A 20 9.92 11.22 -4.30
N GLU A 21 10.73 10.35 -4.89
CA GLU A 21 10.91 10.27 -6.33
C GLU A 21 10.20 9.05 -6.90
N ARG A 22 9.69 9.17 -8.12
CA ARG A 22 9.15 8.03 -8.84
C ARG A 22 10.33 7.17 -9.30
N ALA A 23 10.53 6.04 -8.65
CA ALA A 23 11.52 5.07 -9.10
C ALA A 23 11.06 4.35 -10.37
N GLU A 24 12.02 3.99 -11.23
CA GLU A 24 11.75 3.14 -12.39
C GLU A 24 11.21 1.77 -11.97
N HIS A 25 10.38 1.18 -12.83
CA HIS A 25 9.85 -0.17 -12.63
C HIS A 25 10.96 -1.21 -12.80
N THR A 26 11.45 -1.75 -11.69
CA THR A 26 12.39 -2.87 -11.64
C THR A 26 11.66 -4.20 -11.40
N PRO A 27 12.22 -5.36 -11.80
CA PRO A 27 11.66 -6.68 -11.46
C PRO A 27 11.41 -6.84 -9.95
N GLU A 28 12.31 -6.33 -9.11
CA GLU A 28 12.17 -6.36 -7.65
C GLU A 28 11.02 -5.46 -7.18
N SER A 29 10.80 -4.30 -7.82
CA SER A 29 9.66 -3.44 -7.50
C SER A 29 8.33 -4.12 -7.82
N ARG A 30 8.25 -4.84 -8.94
CA ARG A 30 7.07 -5.63 -9.31
C ARG A 30 6.81 -6.74 -8.30
N LEU A 31 7.84 -7.51 -7.95
CA LEU A 31 7.72 -8.57 -6.95
C LEU A 31 7.25 -8.03 -5.59
N ARG A 32 7.78 -6.89 -5.15
CA ARG A 32 7.30 -6.23 -3.91
C ARG A 32 5.83 -5.81 -4.01
N TRP A 33 5.36 -5.44 -5.21
CA TRP A 33 3.98 -5.02 -5.43
C TRP A 33 3.02 -6.21 -5.43
N GLU A 34 3.38 -7.29 -6.12
CA GLU A 34 2.63 -8.57 -6.11
C GLU A 34 2.48 -9.09 -4.67
N ARG A 35 3.56 -9.15 -3.89
CA ARG A 35 3.51 -9.57 -2.48
C ARG A 35 2.59 -8.71 -1.60
N ARG A 36 2.52 -7.40 -1.85
CA ARG A 36 1.61 -6.50 -1.11
C ARG A 36 0.16 -6.78 -1.49
N ALA A 37 -0.13 -7.02 -2.77
CA ALA A 37 -1.46 -7.38 -3.24
C ALA A 37 -1.93 -8.70 -2.60
N ASP A 38 -1.06 -9.71 -2.54
CA ASP A 38 -1.36 -10.99 -1.90
C ASP A 38 -1.63 -10.84 -0.41
N SER A 39 -0.79 -10.07 0.29
CA SER A 39 -0.95 -9.81 1.73
C SER A 39 -2.26 -9.08 2.05
N LEU A 40 -2.62 -8.08 1.24
CA LEU A 40 -3.86 -7.33 1.40
C LEU A 40 -5.07 -8.22 1.12
N THR A 41 -5.01 -9.06 0.08
CA THR A 41 -6.07 -10.01 -0.26
C THR A 41 -6.29 -11.00 0.88
N ALA A 42 -5.20 -11.57 1.43
CA ALA A 42 -5.28 -12.48 2.57
C ALA A 42 -5.91 -11.82 3.80
N TRP A 43 -5.54 -10.56 4.08
CA TRP A 43 -6.12 -9.81 5.20
C TRP A 43 -7.62 -9.55 5.00
N LEU A 44 -8.04 -9.11 3.81
CA LEU A 44 -9.45 -8.86 3.50
C LEU A 44 -10.30 -10.12 3.63
N LEU A 45 -9.81 -11.26 3.13
CA LEU A 45 -10.50 -12.55 3.27
C LEU A 45 -10.63 -12.97 4.74
N ALA A 46 -9.60 -12.77 5.55
CA ALA A 46 -9.64 -13.05 6.97
C ALA A 46 -10.65 -12.16 7.70
N GLU A 47 -10.73 -10.87 7.34
CA GLU A 47 -11.70 -9.94 7.92
C GLU A 47 -13.12 -10.34 7.56
N TRP A 48 -13.39 -10.60 6.28
CA TRP A 48 -14.70 -11.05 5.84
C TRP A 48 -15.14 -12.33 6.57
N HIS A 49 -14.23 -13.28 6.75
CA HIS A 49 -14.54 -14.51 7.49
C HIS A 49 -14.86 -14.26 8.96
N ARG A 50 -14.18 -13.31 9.63
CA ARG A 50 -14.51 -12.89 11.00
C ARG A 50 -15.92 -12.29 11.07
N GLU A 51 -16.25 -11.40 10.15
CA GLU A 51 -17.59 -10.80 10.09
C GLU A 51 -18.68 -11.87 9.90
N GLN A 52 -18.50 -12.81 8.97
CA GLN A 52 -19.45 -13.90 8.75
C GLN A 52 -19.65 -14.78 9.99
N GLN A 53 -18.59 -15.04 10.75
CA GLN A 53 -18.70 -15.79 11.99
C GLN A 53 -19.45 -15.02 13.08
N SER A 54 -19.23 -13.70 13.18
CA SER A 54 -19.95 -12.85 14.14
C SER A 54 -21.46 -12.80 13.85
N VAL A 55 -21.85 -12.74 12.57
CA VAL A 55 -23.25 -12.76 12.14
C VAL A 55 -23.91 -14.12 12.40
N ARG A 56 -23.18 -15.22 12.25
CA ARG A 56 -23.70 -16.58 12.47
C ARG A 56 -23.86 -16.94 13.96
N ASN A 57 -23.04 -16.37 14.83
CA ASN A 57 -23.03 -16.67 16.27
C ASN A 57 -23.95 -15.74 17.10
N ASN A 58 -24.76 -14.91 16.45
CA ASN A 58 -25.71 -13.99 17.05
C ASN A 58 -27.13 -14.27 16.54
#